data_AF-A0A6A3RPU6-F1
#
_entry.id   AF-A0A6A3RPU6-F1
#
_cell.length_a   1.000
_cell.length_b   1.000
_cell.length_c   1.000
_cell.angle_alpha   90.00
_cell.angle_beta   90.00
_cell.angle_gamma   90.00
#
_symmetry.space_group_name_H-M   'P 1'
#
loop_
_entity.id
_entity.type
_entity.pdbx_description
1 polymer ?
#
loop_
_entity_poly.entity_id
_entity_poly.type
_entity_poly.pdbx_seq_one_letter_code
_entity_poly.pdbx_strand_id
1 'polypeptide(L)'
;MEGGWGPAAYPCVVGHEIVGEVTLAGPDVKTLKVGNRVAVGAQVWACLNKNPEKPCNDCADGEDAVCDHAVYTYASTYPDGSPAYGGYADYVRVDNNYAFKLPENIPSDVAAPLMCAGATVFTPLKQEGVKAGDRVGVVGIGGLGHLAIQFIRALGAIPIAFSRSANKEQEIRALGAEEFYNLS
;
A
#
# COMPACT_ATOMS: atom_id res chain seq x y z
N MET A 1 -23.26 8.89 2.26
CA MET A 1 -22.21 7.95 2.72
C MET A 1 -21.46 8.64 3.84
N GLU A 2 -21.64 8.19 5.08
CA GLU A 2 -20.78 8.62 6.19
C GLU A 2 -19.49 7.80 6.10
N GLY A 3 -18.34 8.47 6.02
CA GLY A 3 -17.07 7.83 5.70
C GLY A 3 -16.51 6.91 6.79
N GLY A 4 -17.15 6.72 7.94
CA GLY A 4 -16.62 5.94 9.07
C GLY A 4 -15.38 6.53 9.77
N TRP A 5 -14.66 7.44 9.10
CA TRP A 5 -13.39 8.06 9.52
C TRP A 5 -13.51 9.56 9.81
N GLY A 6 -14.74 10.05 10.02
CA GLY A 6 -15.04 11.48 10.23
C GLY A 6 -15.34 12.26 8.94
N PRO A 7 -15.45 13.59 9.03
CA PRO A 7 -15.77 14.44 7.89
C PRO A 7 -14.65 14.47 6.84
N ALA A 8 -15.00 14.33 5.57
CA ALA A 8 -14.08 14.55 4.45
C ALA A 8 -14.10 16.01 4.00
N ALA A 9 -12.93 16.57 3.70
CA ALA A 9 -12.82 17.86 3.00
C ALA A 9 -13.14 17.65 1.51
N TYR A 10 -14.01 18.51 0.96
CA TYR A 10 -14.43 18.44 -0.45
C TYR A 10 -13.91 19.65 -1.25
N PRO A 11 -13.64 19.49 -2.57
CA PRO A 11 -13.75 18.24 -3.35
C PRO A 11 -12.75 17.18 -2.88
N CYS A 12 -13.09 15.90 -3.03
CA CYS A 12 -12.25 14.77 -2.60
C CYS A 12 -12.08 13.81 -3.78
N VAL A 13 -10.86 13.74 -4.32
CA VAL A 13 -10.46 12.77 -5.33
C VAL A 13 -9.71 11.66 -4.61
N VAL A 14 -10.26 10.45 -4.60
CA VAL A 14 -9.72 9.30 -3.85
C VAL A 14 -8.81 8.42 -4.71
N GLY A 15 -8.49 7.22 -4.23
CA GLY A 15 -7.68 6.23 -4.94
C GLY A 15 -6.19 6.37 -4.61
N HIS A 16 -5.57 5.30 -4.15
CA HIS A 16 -4.17 5.26 -3.71
C HIS A 16 -3.46 3.93 -4.04
N GLU A 17 -3.99 3.24 -5.05
CA GLU A 17 -3.41 2.04 -5.63
C GLU A 17 -3.15 2.36 -7.11
N ILE A 18 -2.12 3.17 -7.34
CA ILE A 18 -1.95 3.89 -8.61
C ILE A 18 -0.80 3.28 -9.39
N VAL A 19 -1.01 3.06 -10.68
CA VAL A 19 0.04 2.72 -11.64
C VAL A 19 -0.06 3.65 -12.84
N GLY A 20 1.09 4.18 -13.27
CA GLY A 20 1.14 5.10 -14.40
C GLY A 20 2.56 5.26 -14.94
N GLU A 21 2.72 6.30 -15.76
CA GLU A 21 4.00 6.68 -16.33
C GLU A 21 4.40 8.07 -15.81
N VAL A 22 5.69 8.27 -15.56
CA VAL A 22 6.24 9.60 -15.28
C VAL A 22 6.10 10.46 -16.53
N THR A 23 5.25 11.51 -16.46
CA THR A 23 5.06 12.48 -17.55
C THR A 23 5.84 13.78 -17.34
N LEU A 24 6.16 14.11 -16.08
CA LEU A 24 6.97 15.26 -15.68
C LEU A 24 7.83 14.88 -14.47
N ALA A 25 9.06 15.37 -14.42
CA ALA A 25 9.95 15.22 -13.27
C ALA A 25 10.48 16.59 -12.82
N GLY A 26 10.58 16.80 -11.51
CA GLY A 26 11.22 18.00 -10.95
C GLY A 26 12.72 18.04 -11.26
N PRO A 27 13.35 19.23 -11.26
CA PRO A 27 14.76 19.39 -11.66
C PRO A 27 15.75 18.59 -10.79
N ASP A 28 15.38 18.35 -9.53
CA ASP A 28 16.22 17.63 -8.56
C ASP A 28 15.98 16.12 -8.54
N VAL A 29 14.99 15.61 -9.28
CA VAL A 29 14.71 14.18 -9.35
C VAL A 29 15.81 13.48 -10.17
N LYS A 30 16.52 12.54 -9.54
CA LYS A 30 17.62 11.77 -10.18
C LYS A 30 17.30 10.29 -10.39
N THR A 31 16.34 9.74 -9.65
CA THR A 31 16.02 8.31 -9.60
C THR A 31 14.99 7.90 -10.68
N LEU A 32 14.14 8.85 -11.09
CA LEU A 32 13.06 8.66 -12.06
C LEU A 32 13.25 9.58 -13.27
N LYS A 33 12.75 9.15 -14.43
CA LYS A 33 12.73 9.95 -15.67
C LYS A 33 11.42 9.76 -16.41
N VAL A 34 11.08 10.71 -17.28
CA VAL A 34 9.91 10.61 -18.17
C VAL A 34 9.93 9.28 -18.93
N GLY A 35 8.77 8.63 -19.03
CA GLY A 35 8.63 7.30 -19.62
C GLY A 35 8.84 6.14 -18.63
N ASN A 36 9.25 6.40 -17.39
CA ASN A 36 9.32 5.33 -16.39
C ASN A 36 7.92 4.92 -15.94
N ARG A 37 7.64 3.62 -16.02
CA ARG A 37 6.46 3.02 -15.41
C ARG A 37 6.64 2.90 -13.91
N VAL A 38 5.77 3.55 -13.17
CA VAL A 38 5.84 3.67 -11.71
C VAL A 38 4.51 3.37 -11.06
N ALA A 39 4.56 3.11 -9.76
CA ALA A 39 3.42 2.91 -8.91
C ALA A 39 3.50 3.77 -7.66
N VAL A 40 2.33 4.18 -7.15
CA VAL A 40 2.18 5.04 -5.98
C VAL A 40 1.17 4.39 -5.05
N GLY A 41 1.53 4.33 -3.77
CA GLY A 41 0.72 3.73 -2.70
C GLY A 41 -0.02 4.73 -1.85
N ALA A 42 -0.35 4.36 -0.61
CA ALA A 42 -1.14 5.18 0.30
C ALA A 42 -0.45 6.49 0.74
N GLN A 43 0.87 6.51 0.83
CA GLN A 43 1.68 7.65 1.25
C GLN A 43 2.40 8.30 0.05
N VAL A 44 2.42 9.63 0.00
CA VAL A 44 3.00 10.40 -1.13
C VAL A 44 4.07 11.40 -0.71
N TRP A 45 4.25 11.59 0.59
CA TRP A 45 5.28 12.45 1.18
C TRP A 45 5.48 12.11 2.66
N ALA A 46 6.67 12.38 3.19
CA ALA A 46 6.94 12.54 4.62
C ALA A 46 8.03 13.59 4.83
N CYS A 47 8.28 13.96 6.09
CA CYS A 47 9.31 14.96 6.40
C CYS A 47 10.73 14.48 6.05
N LEU A 48 10.95 13.16 5.97
CA LEU A 48 12.23 12.52 5.65
C LEU A 48 13.39 13.05 6.52
N ASN A 49 13.08 13.46 7.74
CA ASN A 49 14.00 14.10 8.68
C ASN A 49 14.78 15.29 8.07
N LYS A 50 14.19 16.01 7.10
CA LYS A 50 14.85 17.11 6.38
C LYS A 50 14.93 18.42 7.16
N ASN A 51 14.07 18.60 8.18
CA ASN A 51 14.06 19.81 9.00
C ASN A 51 14.86 19.58 10.29
N PRO A 52 16.07 20.17 10.44
CA PRO A 52 16.89 19.99 11.64
C PRO A 52 16.26 20.62 12.90
N GLU A 53 15.35 21.57 12.75
CA GLU A 53 14.63 22.19 13.88
C GLU A 53 13.46 21.32 14.37
N LYS A 54 13.05 20.32 13.58
CA LYS A 54 11.96 19.38 13.88
C LYS A 54 12.41 17.96 13.55
N PRO A 55 13.36 17.40 14.33
CA PRO A 55 13.86 16.06 14.09
C PRO A 55 12.72 15.03 14.16
N CYS A 56 12.75 14.05 13.27
CA CYS A 56 11.80 12.95 13.22
C CYS A 56 12.56 11.64 13.32
N ASN A 57 12.43 10.96 14.45
CA ASN A 57 13.13 9.70 14.73
C ASN A 57 12.69 8.60 13.76
N ASP A 58 11.39 8.47 13.48
CA ASP A 58 10.90 7.44 12.56
C ASP A 58 11.50 7.58 11.17
N CYS A 59 11.53 8.80 10.63
CA CYS A 59 12.19 9.06 9.35
C CYS A 59 13.71 8.89 9.41
N ALA A 60 14.35 9.19 10.55
CA ALA A 60 15.79 8.98 10.72
C ALA A 60 16.16 7.49 10.73
N ASP A 61 15.28 6.65 11.27
CA ASP A 61 15.44 5.20 11.36
C ASP A 61 14.95 4.46 10.10
N GLY A 62 14.46 5.20 9.08
CA GLY A 62 13.96 4.64 7.83
C GLY A 62 12.54 4.08 7.91
N GLU A 63 11.81 4.40 8.98
CA GLU A 63 10.40 4.03 9.23
C GLU A 63 9.47 5.20 8.87
N ASP A 64 9.69 5.83 7.71
CA ASP A 64 8.90 6.97 7.26
C ASP A 64 7.42 6.64 7.01
N ALA A 65 7.07 5.35 6.91
CA ALA A 65 5.71 4.83 6.85
C ALA A 65 4.86 5.15 8.10
N VAL A 66 5.50 5.46 9.24
CA VAL A 66 4.81 5.85 10.49
C VAL A 66 5.12 7.28 10.91
N CYS A 67 5.63 8.11 9.99
CA CYS A 67 5.93 9.50 10.26
C CYS A 67 4.67 10.30 10.63
N ASP A 68 4.70 11.00 11.76
CA ASP A 68 3.62 11.91 12.20
C ASP A 68 3.35 13.08 11.24
N HIS A 69 4.28 13.35 10.33
CA HIS A 69 4.16 14.39 9.30
C HIS A 69 3.90 13.80 7.90
N ALA A 70 3.56 12.50 7.79
CA ALA A 70 3.25 11.89 6.51
C ALA A 70 2.04 12.56 5.84
N VAL A 71 2.09 12.67 4.51
CA VAL A 71 0.94 13.06 3.69
C VAL A 71 0.46 11.83 2.96
N TYR A 72 -0.81 11.50 3.18
CA TYR A 72 -1.50 10.45 2.45
C TYR A 72 -1.98 10.95 1.09
N THR A 73 -2.14 10.03 0.15
CA THR A 73 -2.42 10.29 -1.27
C THR A 73 -3.64 11.16 -1.51
N TYR A 74 -4.63 11.08 -0.64
CA TYR A 74 -5.83 11.90 -0.66
C TYR A 74 -6.32 12.18 0.75
N ALA A 75 -7.22 13.16 0.89
CA ALA A 75 -7.80 13.58 2.17
C ALA A 75 -6.71 13.94 3.23
N SER A 76 -5.57 14.42 2.76
CA SER A 76 -4.45 14.89 3.55
C SER A 76 -4.01 16.28 3.04
N THR A 77 -3.22 16.99 3.83
CA THR A 77 -2.78 18.36 3.53
C THR A 77 -1.26 18.40 3.58
N TYR A 78 -0.65 18.93 2.53
CA TYR A 78 0.79 19.18 2.49
C TYR A 78 1.19 20.29 3.46
N PRO A 79 2.49 20.38 3.84
CA PRO A 79 2.97 21.44 4.74
C PRO A 79 2.72 22.88 4.26
N ASP A 80 2.57 23.08 2.94
CA ASP A 80 2.24 24.37 2.34
C ASP A 80 0.74 24.71 2.38
N GLY A 81 -0.09 23.84 2.97
CA GLY A 81 -1.54 23.97 3.07
C GLY A 81 -2.31 23.48 1.85
N SER A 82 -1.63 23.00 0.80
CA SER A 82 -2.32 22.46 -0.39
C SER A 82 -2.92 21.08 -0.11
N PRO A 83 -4.10 20.75 -0.67
CA PRO A 83 -4.72 19.44 -0.50
C PRO A 83 -4.04 18.37 -1.36
N ALA A 84 -4.01 17.14 -0.85
CA ALA A 84 -3.66 15.95 -1.61
C ALA A 84 -4.89 15.38 -2.35
N TYR A 85 -4.72 15.09 -3.64
CA TYR A 85 -5.73 14.46 -4.50
C TYR A 85 -5.19 13.15 -5.07
N GLY A 86 -6.02 12.12 -5.00
CA GLY A 86 -5.65 10.76 -5.35
C GLY A 86 -5.79 10.40 -6.82
N GLY A 87 -5.69 9.10 -7.08
CA GLY A 87 -5.52 8.52 -8.41
C GLY A 87 -6.77 8.35 -9.26
N TYR A 88 -7.97 8.69 -8.78
CA TYR A 88 -9.17 8.72 -9.64
C TYR A 88 -9.20 9.99 -10.50
N ALA A 89 -8.11 10.19 -11.25
CA ALA A 89 -7.79 11.36 -12.06
C ALA A 89 -6.82 10.96 -13.18
N ASP A 90 -6.65 11.83 -14.17
CA ASP A 90 -5.70 11.61 -15.27
C ASP A 90 -4.23 11.71 -14.82
N TYR A 91 -3.96 12.47 -13.74
CA TYR A 91 -2.61 12.70 -13.22
C TYR A 91 -2.62 12.79 -11.69
N VAL A 92 -1.51 12.34 -11.08
CA VAL A 92 -1.22 12.54 -9.65
C VAL A 92 0.18 13.11 -9.50
N ARG A 93 0.37 14.04 -8.55
CA ARG A 93 1.67 14.64 -8.21
C ARG A 93 2.12 14.13 -6.85
N VAL A 94 3.31 13.55 -6.80
CA VAL A 94 3.89 12.94 -5.60
C VAL A 94 5.37 13.29 -5.47
N ASP A 95 5.94 13.14 -4.26
CA ASP A 95 7.39 13.17 -4.10
C ASP A 95 8.01 11.89 -4.69
N ASN A 96 9.12 12.04 -5.42
CA ASN A 96 9.81 10.94 -6.09
C ASN A 96 10.20 9.76 -5.18
N ASN A 97 10.34 9.96 -3.87
CA ASN A 97 10.63 8.88 -2.92
C ASN A 97 9.45 7.91 -2.75
N TYR A 98 8.24 8.32 -3.15
CA TYR A 98 7.00 7.55 -3.03
C TYR A 98 6.45 7.08 -4.38
N ALA A 99 7.25 7.21 -5.44
CA ALA A 99 6.96 6.67 -6.76
C ALA A 99 7.95 5.52 -7.05
N PHE A 100 7.44 4.30 -7.04
CA PHE A 100 8.25 3.09 -7.13
C PHE A 100 8.26 2.57 -8.56
N LYS A 101 9.45 2.32 -9.13
CA LYS A 101 9.54 1.68 -10.46
C LYS A 101 8.96 0.27 -10.40
N LEU A 102 8.11 -0.04 -11.38
CA LEU A 102 7.53 -1.37 -11.48
C LEU A 102 8.42 -2.30 -12.32
N PRO A 103 8.57 -3.58 -11.91
CA PRO A 103 9.11 -4.61 -12.79
C PRO A 103 8.30 -4.76 -14.07
N GLU A 104 8.97 -4.97 -15.21
CA GLU A 104 8.34 -5.09 -16.53
C GLU A 104 7.39 -6.29 -16.64
N ASN A 105 7.65 -7.36 -15.88
CA ASN A 105 6.90 -8.61 -15.92
C ASN A 105 5.63 -8.61 -15.05
N ILE A 106 5.27 -7.49 -14.42
CA ILE A 106 4.05 -7.37 -13.61
C ILE A 106 3.06 -6.42 -14.31
N PRO A 107 1.92 -6.94 -14.82
CA PRO A 107 0.85 -6.14 -15.41
C PRO A 107 0.34 -5.02 -14.48
N SER A 108 -0.19 -3.92 -15.03
CA SER A 108 -0.55 -2.72 -14.24
C SER A 108 -1.74 -2.95 -13.32
N ASP A 109 -2.74 -3.67 -13.82
CA ASP A 109 -3.92 -4.11 -13.07
C ASP A 109 -3.57 -5.04 -11.91
N VAL A 110 -2.50 -5.84 -12.05
CA VAL A 110 -1.98 -6.70 -10.98
C VAL A 110 -1.12 -5.91 -10.00
N ALA A 111 -0.31 -4.95 -10.48
CA ALA A 111 0.60 -4.17 -9.64
C ALA A 111 -0.12 -3.14 -8.76
N ALA A 112 -1.19 -2.52 -9.26
CA ALA A 112 -1.90 -1.45 -8.55
C ALA A 112 -2.33 -1.85 -7.12
N PRO A 113 -3.03 -2.98 -6.91
CA PRO A 113 -3.42 -3.44 -5.57
C PRO A 113 -2.24 -3.73 -4.63
N LEU A 114 -1.04 -3.94 -5.16
CA LEU A 114 0.14 -4.18 -4.32
C LEU A 114 0.58 -2.92 -3.59
N MET A 115 0.22 -1.74 -4.09
CA MET A 115 0.66 -0.45 -3.56
C MET A 115 -0.04 -0.01 -2.28
N CYS A 116 -1.18 -0.63 -1.94
CA CYS A 116 -1.79 -0.48 -0.62
C CYS A 116 -2.08 -1.86 -0.05
N ALA A 117 -3.09 -2.58 -0.57
CA ALA A 117 -3.51 -3.85 0.01
C ALA A 117 -2.35 -4.84 0.16
N GLY A 118 -1.48 -4.95 -0.86
CA GLY A 118 -0.31 -5.82 -0.82
C GLY A 118 0.73 -5.39 0.21
N ALA A 119 1.19 -4.13 0.15
CA ALA A 119 2.15 -3.59 1.12
C ALA A 119 1.64 -3.72 2.56
N THR A 120 0.36 -3.41 2.81
CA THR A 120 -0.27 -3.49 4.14
C THR A 120 -0.19 -4.89 4.74
N VAL A 121 -0.39 -5.95 3.94
CA VAL A 121 -0.30 -7.33 4.46
C VAL A 121 1.12 -7.89 4.41
N PHE A 122 1.97 -7.41 3.50
CA PHE A 122 3.34 -7.90 3.37
C PHE A 122 4.26 -7.35 4.46
N THR A 123 4.13 -6.08 4.83
CA THR A 123 4.95 -5.43 5.86
C THR A 123 4.97 -6.21 7.19
N PRO A 124 3.83 -6.55 7.82
CA PRO A 124 3.85 -7.30 9.08
C PRO A 124 4.40 -8.72 8.90
N LEU A 125 4.14 -9.40 7.78
CA LEU A 125 4.74 -10.72 7.51
C LEU A 125 6.27 -10.65 7.50
N LYS A 126 6.82 -9.59 6.89
CA LYS A 126 8.27 -9.36 6.84
C LYS A 126 8.83 -8.96 8.21
N GLN A 127 8.16 -8.05 8.93
CA GLN A 127 8.59 -7.58 10.26
C GLN A 127 8.62 -8.71 11.29
N GLU A 128 7.61 -9.59 11.26
CA GLU A 128 7.54 -10.77 12.14
C GLU A 128 8.43 -11.94 11.67
N GLY A 129 9.15 -11.78 10.55
CA GLY A 129 10.08 -12.79 10.06
C GLY A 129 9.43 -14.10 9.66
N VAL A 130 8.22 -14.04 9.09
CA VAL A 130 7.50 -15.22 8.58
C VAL A 130 8.35 -15.96 7.56
N LYS A 131 8.53 -17.26 7.78
CA LYS A 131 9.40 -18.14 6.99
C LYS A 131 8.75 -19.49 6.72
N ALA A 132 9.41 -20.29 5.89
CA ALA A 132 8.92 -21.60 5.51
C ALA A 132 8.56 -22.48 6.73
N GLY A 133 7.38 -23.10 6.68
CA GLY A 133 6.84 -23.94 7.74
C GLY A 133 6.08 -23.21 8.86
N ASP A 134 6.19 -21.88 8.98
CA ASP A 134 5.37 -21.13 9.93
C ASP A 134 3.88 -21.25 9.57
N ARG A 135 3.00 -21.25 10.57
CA ARG A 135 1.55 -21.27 10.39
C ARG A 135 0.97 -19.89 10.67
N VAL A 136 0.31 -19.28 9.68
CA VAL A 136 -0.13 -17.88 9.75
C VAL A 136 -1.63 -17.78 9.49
N GLY A 137 -2.36 -17.21 10.46
CA GLY A 137 -3.80 -16.98 10.36
C GLY A 137 -4.15 -15.68 9.64
N VAL A 138 -5.07 -15.76 8.67
CA VAL A 138 -5.64 -14.60 7.97
C VAL A 138 -7.14 -14.51 8.29
N VAL A 139 -7.54 -13.47 9.01
CA VAL A 139 -8.93 -13.24 9.41
C VAL A 139 -9.59 -12.27 8.44
N GLY A 140 -10.60 -12.74 7.71
CA GLY A 140 -11.35 -11.97 6.71
C GLY A 140 -10.71 -12.01 5.32
N ILE A 141 -11.32 -12.74 4.39
CA ILE A 141 -10.78 -12.91 3.04
C ILE A 141 -11.50 -12.00 2.03
N GLY A 142 -11.03 -10.75 1.99
CA GLY A 142 -11.39 -9.73 1.01
C GLY A 142 -10.17 -9.24 0.23
N GLY A 143 -10.13 -7.95 -0.14
CA GLY A 143 -9.04 -7.34 -0.91
C GLY A 143 -7.64 -7.52 -0.28
N LEU A 144 -7.51 -7.39 1.04
CA LEU A 144 -6.22 -7.60 1.72
C LEU A 144 -5.95 -9.09 1.95
N GLY A 145 -6.94 -9.81 2.48
CA GLY A 145 -6.77 -11.21 2.90
C GLY A 145 -6.39 -12.16 1.75
N HIS A 146 -6.89 -11.93 0.53
CA HIS A 146 -6.52 -12.78 -0.61
C HIS A 146 -5.05 -12.60 -1.03
N LEU A 147 -4.49 -11.39 -0.87
CA LEU A 147 -3.06 -11.14 -1.08
C LEU A 147 -2.23 -11.74 0.04
N ALA A 148 -2.69 -11.63 1.29
CA ALA A 148 -2.01 -12.20 2.45
C ALA A 148 -1.82 -13.72 2.30
N ILE A 149 -2.87 -14.46 1.91
CA ILE A 149 -2.79 -15.90 1.65
C ILE A 149 -1.70 -16.22 0.63
N GLN A 150 -1.68 -15.50 -0.49
CA GLN A 150 -0.72 -15.72 -1.56
C GLN A 150 0.72 -15.40 -1.13
N PHE A 151 0.95 -14.31 -0.38
CA PHE A 151 2.27 -14.00 0.15
C PHE A 151 2.75 -15.01 1.17
N ILE A 152 1.90 -15.45 2.10
CA ILE A 152 2.23 -16.49 3.08
C ILE A 152 2.68 -17.77 2.34
N ARG A 153 1.97 -18.18 1.27
CA ARG A 153 2.41 -19.29 0.42
C ARG A 153 3.73 -19.04 -0.28
N ALA A 154 3.91 -17.85 -0.85
CA ALA A 154 5.14 -17.49 -1.55
C ALA A 154 6.37 -17.49 -0.62
N LEU A 155 6.19 -17.19 0.67
CA LEU A 155 7.21 -17.29 1.72
C LEU A 155 7.46 -18.74 2.21
N GLY A 156 6.71 -19.72 1.67
CA GLY A 156 6.78 -21.13 2.08
C GLY A 156 6.07 -21.44 3.40
N ALA A 157 5.36 -20.47 3.97
CA ALA A 157 4.54 -20.65 5.17
C ALA A 157 3.17 -21.27 4.83
N ILE A 158 2.42 -21.62 5.87
CA ILE A 158 1.14 -22.32 5.80
C ILE A 158 0.03 -21.31 6.14
N PRO A 159 -0.75 -20.83 5.15
CA PRO A 159 -1.84 -19.90 5.39
C PRO A 159 -3.08 -20.64 5.89
N ILE A 160 -3.65 -20.10 6.96
CA ILE A 160 -4.88 -20.59 7.58
C ILE A 160 -5.92 -19.47 7.45
N ALA A 161 -7.01 -19.73 6.73
CA ALA A 161 -8.03 -18.74 6.46
C ALA A 161 -9.20 -18.83 7.44
N PHE A 162 -9.61 -17.68 7.98
CA PHE A 162 -10.80 -17.54 8.82
C PHE A 162 -11.81 -16.62 8.13
N SER A 163 -13.02 -17.08 7.89
CA SER A 163 -14.08 -16.32 7.21
C SER A 163 -15.42 -16.52 7.89
N ARG A 164 -16.34 -15.56 7.76
CA ARG A 164 -17.72 -15.65 8.27
C ARG A 164 -18.70 -16.32 7.28
N SER A 165 -18.23 -16.75 6.12
CA SER A 165 -19.09 -17.46 5.18
C SER A 165 -18.31 -18.56 4.49
N ALA A 166 -18.93 -19.74 4.44
CA ALA A 166 -18.41 -20.91 3.73
C ALA A 166 -18.49 -20.76 2.19
N ASN A 167 -19.25 -19.79 1.67
CA ASN A 167 -19.46 -19.64 0.23
C ASN A 167 -18.18 -19.32 -0.56
N LYS A 168 -17.12 -18.85 0.11
CA LYS A 168 -15.81 -18.53 -0.47
C LYS A 168 -14.77 -19.62 -0.27
N GLU A 169 -15.08 -20.73 0.39
CA GLU A 169 -14.05 -21.73 0.76
C GLU A 169 -13.27 -22.23 -0.45
N GLN A 170 -13.95 -22.57 -1.54
CA GLN A 170 -13.28 -23.08 -2.74
C GLN A 170 -12.30 -22.06 -3.33
N GLU A 171 -12.70 -20.79 -3.41
CA GLU A 171 -11.86 -19.69 -3.90
C GLU A 171 -10.66 -19.46 -2.95
N ILE A 172 -10.90 -19.47 -1.65
CA ILE A 172 -9.87 -19.30 -0.61
C ILE A 172 -8.81 -20.39 -0.68
N ARG A 173 -9.22 -21.64 -0.92
CA ARG A 173 -8.30 -22.76 -1.13
C ARG A 173 -7.55 -22.64 -2.45
N ALA A 174 -8.21 -22.19 -3.52
CA ALA A 174 -7.56 -21.95 -4.81
C ALA A 174 -6.49 -20.84 -4.73
N LEU A 175 -6.67 -19.85 -3.86
CA LEU A 175 -5.66 -18.83 -3.53
C LEU A 175 -4.47 -19.38 -2.74
N GLY A 176 -4.58 -20.61 -2.20
CA GLY A 176 -3.50 -21.33 -1.54
C GLY A 176 -3.66 -21.50 -0.04
N ALA A 177 -4.82 -21.22 0.57
CA ALA A 177 -5.04 -21.55 1.97
C ALA A 177 -5.01 -23.08 2.19
N GLU A 178 -4.23 -23.51 3.18
CA GLU A 178 -4.13 -24.92 3.56
C GLU A 178 -5.36 -25.33 4.38
N GLU A 179 -5.75 -24.47 5.32
CA GLU A 179 -6.86 -24.67 6.23
C GLU A 179 -7.88 -23.54 6.07
N PHE A 180 -9.15 -23.88 6.28
CA PHE A 180 -10.27 -22.95 6.26
C PHE A 180 -11.15 -23.18 7.48
N TYR A 181 -11.47 -22.10 8.19
CA TYR A 181 -12.36 -22.09 9.34
C TYR A 181 -13.49 -21.10 9.12
N ASN A 182 -14.72 -21.61 9.16
CA ASN A 182 -15.92 -20.78 9.19
C ASN A 182 -16.18 -20.31 10.63
N LEU A 183 -16.33 -19.00 10.81
CA LEU A 183 -16.52 -18.34 12.11
C LEU A 183 -18.00 -18.02 12.44
N SER A 184 -18.92 -18.40 11.56
CA SER A 184 -20.36 -18.22 11.75
C SER A 184 -21.04 -19.42 12.39
#